data_AF-A0AAV8UZ84-F1
#
_entry.id   AF-A0AAV8UZ84-F1
#
_cell.length_a   1.000
_cell.length_b   1.000
_cell.length_c   1.000
_cell.angle_alpha   90.00
_cell.angle_beta   90.00
_cell.angle_gamma   90.00
#
_symmetry.space_group_name_H-M   'P 1'
#
loop_
_entity.id
_entity.type
_entity.pdbx_description
1 polymer ?
#
loop_
_entity_poly.entity_id
_entity_poly.type
_entity_poly.pdbx_seq_one_letter_code
_entity_poly.pdbx_strand_id
1 'polypeptide(L)'
;MLGAFPMSNERDGYKRIPVSALLSDAGEEFGGDSPRHEEELDSPLAGEDNPLSQPTRMRWTPSEDRLLKQLVDEHGAKNWSKLAEHFPRRHSRQVRLRWMNHLSPDIDDREWTVSEDKIIMETQKRFGNRWSLIARRLPGRSDNATKNRYNRLMRMREARGRRRGASSNLESESQ
;
A
#
# COMPACT_ATOMS: atom_id res chain seq x y z
N MET A 1 33.24 19.53 19.59
CA MET A 1 32.62 18.20 19.73
C MET A 1 31.40 18.34 20.63
N LEU A 2 30.20 18.19 20.08
CA LEU A 2 28.92 18.10 20.80
C LEU A 2 28.22 16.95 20.07
N GLY A 3 28.05 15.76 20.64
CA GLY A 3 27.21 15.47 21.78
C GLY A 3 26.24 14.40 21.29
N ALA A 4 26.56 13.14 21.60
CA ALA A 4 25.76 11.99 21.21
C ALA A 4 24.41 12.00 21.96
N PHE A 5 23.32 11.81 21.24
CA PHE A 5 22.01 11.45 21.80
C PHE A 5 21.61 10.07 21.23
N PRO A 6 21.49 9.03 22.06
CA PRO A 6 20.74 7.84 21.71
C PRO A 6 19.30 8.01 22.22
N MET A 7 18.30 7.93 21.35
CA MET A 7 16.95 7.56 21.78
C MET A 7 16.28 6.69 20.71
N SER A 8 15.88 5.53 21.19
CA SER A 8 15.09 4.50 20.57
C SER A 8 13.81 5.01 19.91
N ASN A 9 13.39 4.34 18.85
CA ASN A 9 11.97 4.14 18.61
C ASN A 9 11.83 2.75 17.97
N GLU A 10 11.86 1.74 18.83
CA GLU A 10 11.09 0.52 18.62
C GLU A 10 9.65 0.94 18.34
N ARG A 11 9.12 0.55 17.19
CA ARG A 11 7.68 0.34 17.02
C ARG A 11 7.43 -0.68 15.91
N ASP A 12 7.04 -1.84 16.42
CA ASP A 12 6.00 -2.73 15.91
C ASP A 12 6.33 -3.64 14.72
N GLY A 13 6.72 -4.85 15.12
CA GLY A 13 6.59 -6.06 14.32
C GLY A 13 5.12 -6.36 14.07
N TYR A 14 4.71 -6.24 12.81
CA TYR A 14 3.45 -6.80 12.34
C TYR A 14 3.64 -8.30 12.08
N LYS A 15 3.50 -9.11 13.14
CA LYS A 15 3.31 -10.56 13.00
C LYS A 15 1.91 -10.78 12.39
N ARG A 16 1.85 -11.50 11.27
CA ARG A 16 0.57 -11.91 10.65
C ARG A 16 -0.18 -12.84 11.60
N ILE A 17 -1.40 -12.48 11.99
CA ILE A 17 -2.34 -13.39 12.67
C ILE A 17 -3.09 -14.19 11.57
N PRO A 18 -3.12 -15.52 11.62
CA PRO A 18 -3.96 -16.32 10.72
C PRO A 18 -5.44 -16.15 11.05
N VAL A 19 -6.28 -16.07 10.02
CA VAL A 19 -7.74 -15.79 10.08
C VAL A 19 -8.60 -16.88 10.76
N SER A 20 -7.99 -17.87 11.42
CA SER A 20 -8.68 -19.03 12.02
C SER A 20 -8.92 -18.91 13.53
N ALA A 21 -8.78 -17.73 14.14
CA ALA A 21 -8.77 -17.56 15.60
C ALA A 21 -9.82 -16.58 16.14
N LEU A 22 -11.02 -16.55 15.57
CA LEU A 22 -12.15 -15.77 16.12
C LEU A 22 -13.44 -16.62 16.11
N LEU A 23 -13.57 -17.48 17.12
CA LEU A 23 -14.85 -17.98 17.59
C LEU A 23 -14.71 -18.44 19.05
N SER A 24 -15.78 -18.23 19.84
CA SER A 24 -15.96 -18.47 21.28
C SER A 24 -15.54 -17.32 22.20
N ASP A 25 -16.50 -16.52 22.68
CA ASP A 25 -17.15 -16.80 23.97
C ASP A 25 -18.38 -15.87 24.17
N ALA A 26 -19.35 -16.33 24.95
CA ALA A 26 -20.70 -15.81 25.05
C ALA A 26 -20.94 -14.94 26.29
N GLY A 27 -21.93 -14.04 26.18
CA GLY A 27 -22.92 -13.75 27.22
C GLY A 27 -22.52 -12.79 28.35
N GLU A 28 -23.19 -11.63 28.40
CA GLU A 28 -23.82 -11.14 29.63
C GLU A 28 -24.89 -10.09 29.30
N GLU A 29 -26.11 -10.34 29.77
CA GLU A 29 -27.28 -9.47 29.66
C GLU A 29 -27.33 -8.50 30.84
N PHE A 30 -27.69 -7.24 30.58
CA PHE A 30 -28.29 -6.39 31.61
C PHE A 30 -29.41 -5.55 31.00
N GLY A 31 -30.64 -5.87 31.42
CA GLY A 31 -31.84 -5.10 31.15
C GLY A 31 -31.89 -3.79 31.94
N GLY A 32 -32.55 -2.81 31.35
CA GLY A 32 -32.86 -1.52 31.96
C GLY A 32 -33.89 -0.80 31.09
N ASP A 33 -35.15 -0.89 31.52
CA ASP A 33 -36.38 -0.38 30.90
C ASP A 33 -36.54 1.15 31.05
N SER A 34 -37.46 1.72 30.24
CA SER A 34 -38.08 3.07 30.24
C SER A 34 -37.56 4.15 29.27
N PRO A 35 -38.44 5.06 28.78
CA PRO A 35 -39.68 4.81 28.04
C PRO A 35 -39.83 5.66 26.75
N ARG A 36 -40.74 5.19 25.89
CA ARG A 36 -41.34 5.77 24.67
C ARG A 36 -41.19 7.28 24.41
N HIS A 37 -40.63 7.61 23.24
CA HIS A 37 -41.16 8.70 22.40
C HIS A 37 -41.39 8.13 21.00
N GLU A 38 -42.67 7.88 20.73
CA GLU A 38 -43.23 7.47 19.45
C GLU A 38 -43.42 8.75 18.63
N GLU A 39 -42.45 9.04 17.76
CA GLU A 39 -42.67 9.93 16.62
C GLU A 39 -42.70 9.06 15.37
N GLU A 40 -43.91 8.81 14.89
CA GLU A 40 -44.18 8.32 13.54
C GLU A 40 -43.67 9.37 12.54
N LEU A 41 -42.52 9.11 11.93
CA LEU A 41 -42.05 9.82 10.75
C LEU A 41 -42.52 9.08 9.51
N ASP A 42 -43.55 9.67 8.90
CA ASP A 42 -44.13 9.33 7.61
C ASP A 42 -43.04 9.19 6.54
N SER A 43 -43.04 8.06 5.85
CA SER A 43 -42.15 7.74 4.74
C SER A 43 -42.85 8.12 3.44
N PRO A 44 -42.18 8.81 2.50
CA PRO A 44 -41.97 8.11 1.22
C PRO A 44 -40.70 8.47 0.44
N LEU A 45 -40.07 7.42 -0.07
CA LEU A 45 -39.56 7.25 -1.45
C LEU A 45 -38.56 8.30 -2.01
N ALA A 46 -37.27 7.96 -1.99
CA ALA A 46 -36.46 7.77 -3.21
C ALA A 46 -35.05 7.30 -2.80
N GLY A 47 -34.47 6.39 -3.57
CA GLY A 47 -33.17 5.78 -3.29
C GLY A 47 -32.04 6.79 -3.22
N GLU A 48 -31.61 7.11 -1.99
CA GLU A 48 -30.35 7.79 -1.76
C GLU A 48 -29.25 6.76 -1.59
N ASP A 49 -28.26 6.84 -2.47
CA ASP A 49 -27.01 6.10 -2.43
C ASP A 49 -26.43 6.12 -1.00
N ASN A 50 -26.45 4.97 -0.33
CA ASN A 50 -25.82 4.79 0.97
C ASN A 50 -24.34 5.25 0.91
N PRO A 51 -23.93 6.33 1.61
CA PRO A 51 -22.60 6.92 1.50
C PRO A 51 -21.50 6.11 2.20
N LEU A 52 -21.79 4.89 2.65
CA LEU A 52 -20.80 3.92 3.12
C LEU A 52 -19.95 3.31 1.98
N SER A 53 -19.75 4.03 0.87
CA SER A 53 -18.84 3.67 -0.21
C SER A 53 -17.40 3.65 0.30
N GLN A 54 -17.02 2.54 0.92
CA GLN A 54 -15.66 2.24 1.33
C GLN A 54 -14.73 2.43 0.13
N PRO A 55 -13.69 3.28 0.20
CA PRO A 55 -12.82 3.59 -0.94
C PRO A 55 -11.86 2.44 -1.19
N THR A 56 -12.40 1.32 -1.69
CA THR A 56 -11.63 0.10 -1.91
C THR A 56 -11.03 0.14 -3.31
N ARG A 57 -9.86 0.76 -3.41
CA ARG A 57 -8.91 0.60 -4.54
C ARG A 57 -9.39 1.09 -5.92
N MET A 58 -10.05 2.25 -6.00
CA MET A 58 -10.31 2.87 -7.30
C MET A 58 -9.00 3.05 -8.08
N ARG A 59 -8.92 2.49 -9.29
CA ARG A 59 -7.77 2.65 -10.20
C ARG A 59 -7.71 4.09 -10.69
N TRP A 60 -6.51 4.64 -10.82
CA TRP A 60 -6.30 5.94 -11.46
C TRP A 60 -6.60 5.83 -12.95
N THR A 61 -7.41 6.75 -13.46
CA THR A 61 -7.72 6.86 -14.87
C THR A 61 -6.72 7.78 -15.57
N PRO A 62 -6.49 7.60 -16.89
CA PRO A 62 -5.63 8.50 -17.65
C PRO A 62 -6.10 9.96 -17.61
N SER A 63 -7.41 10.20 -17.53
CA SER A 63 -7.99 11.53 -17.41
C SER A 63 -7.63 12.19 -16.08
N GLU A 64 -7.73 11.44 -14.97
CA GLU A 64 -7.28 11.91 -13.66
C GLU A 64 -5.77 12.19 -13.65
N ASP A 65 -4.97 11.34 -14.29
CA ASP A 65 -3.51 11.55 -14.38
C ASP A 65 -3.16 12.82 -15.17
N ARG A 66 -3.87 13.08 -16.29
CA ARG A 66 -3.68 14.33 -17.07
C ARG A 66 -4.06 15.55 -16.25
N LEU A 67 -5.20 15.51 -15.56
CA LEU A 67 -5.64 16.58 -14.68
C LEU A 67 -4.62 16.84 -13.57
N LEU A 68 -4.10 15.77 -12.94
CA LEU A 68 -3.09 15.90 -11.90
C LEU A 68 -1.78 16.52 -12.41
N LYS A 69 -1.33 16.13 -13.61
CA LYS A 69 -0.16 16.75 -14.25
C LYS A 69 -0.36 18.25 -14.49
N GLN A 70 -1.51 18.62 -15.05
CA GLN A 70 -1.84 20.02 -15.29
C GLN A 70 -1.87 20.84 -13.99
N LEU A 71 -2.57 20.34 -12.95
CA LEU A 71 -2.67 21.05 -11.68
C LEU A 71 -1.32 21.23 -11.00
N VAL A 72 -0.41 20.26 -11.11
CA VAL A 72 0.95 20.37 -10.58
C VAL A 72 1.80 21.34 -11.40
N ASP A 73 1.62 21.40 -12.70
CA ASP A 73 2.30 22.38 -13.56
C ASP A 73 1.87 23.82 -13.22
N GLU A 74 0.57 24.04 -13.02
CA GLU A 74 -0.01 25.36 -12.69
C GLU A 74 0.29 25.82 -11.25
N HIS A 75 0.17 24.92 -10.26
CA HIS A 75 0.19 25.28 -8.83
C HIS A 75 1.45 24.80 -8.08
N GLY A 76 2.23 23.91 -8.69
CA GLY A 76 3.36 23.22 -8.06
C GLY A 76 2.97 22.05 -7.16
N ALA A 77 3.93 21.15 -6.93
CA ALA A 77 3.80 19.93 -6.12
C ALA A 77 3.87 20.18 -4.59
N LYS A 78 3.22 21.24 -4.10
CA LYS A 78 3.30 21.68 -2.68
C LYS A 78 2.00 21.46 -1.89
N ASN A 79 0.85 21.85 -2.46
CA ASN A 79 -0.40 21.96 -1.72
C ASN A 79 -1.42 20.88 -2.11
N TRP A 80 -1.10 19.62 -1.83
CA TRP A 80 -1.89 18.46 -2.22
C TRP A 80 -3.36 18.48 -1.76
N SER A 81 -3.67 19.17 -0.65
CA SER A 81 -5.05 19.34 -0.19
C SER A 81 -5.88 20.13 -1.19
N LYS A 82 -5.37 21.27 -1.65
CA LYS A 82 -6.03 22.11 -2.67
C LYS A 82 -6.18 21.34 -3.99
N LEU A 83 -5.13 20.62 -4.39
CA LEU A 83 -5.17 19.82 -5.62
C LEU A 83 -6.22 18.70 -5.55
N ALA A 84 -6.49 18.15 -4.37
CA ALA A 84 -7.47 17.09 -4.18
C ALA A 84 -8.92 17.55 -4.31
N GLU A 85 -9.21 18.84 -4.13
CA GLU A 85 -10.57 19.41 -4.33
C GLU A 85 -11.09 19.19 -5.75
N HIS A 86 -10.18 19.06 -6.72
CA HIS A 86 -10.51 18.78 -8.12
C HIS A 86 -10.84 17.30 -8.38
N PHE A 87 -10.69 16.42 -7.39
CA PHE A 87 -10.93 14.98 -7.53
C PHE A 87 -12.05 14.53 -6.60
N PRO A 88 -13.28 14.35 -7.09
CA PRO A 88 -14.45 14.08 -6.25
C PRO A 88 -14.37 12.77 -5.46
N ARG A 89 -13.51 11.83 -5.89
CA ARG A 89 -13.33 10.51 -5.26
C ARG A 89 -11.89 10.24 -4.82
N ARG A 90 -11.04 11.28 -4.75
CA ARG A 90 -9.66 11.15 -4.28
C ARG A 90 -9.40 12.10 -3.12
N HIS A 91 -8.64 11.63 -2.15
CA HIS A 91 -8.16 12.47 -1.06
C HIS A 91 -6.71 12.91 -1.28
N SER A 92 -6.28 13.98 -0.61
CA SER A 92 -4.94 14.59 -0.72
C SER A 92 -3.79 13.58 -0.66
N ARG A 93 -3.84 12.64 0.28
CA ARG A 93 -2.84 11.57 0.39
C ARG A 93 -2.79 10.65 -0.85
N GLN A 94 -3.93 10.31 -1.46
CA GLN A 94 -3.95 9.51 -2.69
C GLN A 94 -3.34 10.28 -3.86
N VAL A 95 -3.72 11.55 -4.02
CA VAL A 95 -3.21 12.44 -5.07
C VAL A 95 -1.70 12.57 -4.98
N ARG A 96 -1.18 12.90 -3.79
CA ARG A 96 0.27 12.97 -3.53
C ARG A 96 0.96 11.64 -3.84
N LEU A 97 0.41 10.52 -3.35
CA LEU A 97 1.01 9.21 -3.55
C LEU A 97 1.04 8.82 -5.03
N ARG A 98 0.02 9.18 -5.81
CA ARG A 98 -0.02 8.97 -7.26
C ARG A 98 1.10 9.73 -7.94
N TRP A 99 1.26 11.01 -7.59
CA TRP A 99 2.35 11.83 -8.12
C TRP A 99 3.72 11.23 -7.82
N MET A 100 4.01 11.02 -6.53
CA MET A 100 5.32 10.57 -6.04
C MET A 100 5.72 9.16 -6.48
N ASN A 101 4.77 8.33 -6.90
CA ASN A 101 5.07 6.95 -7.31
C ASN A 101 5.02 6.71 -8.82
N HIS A 102 4.30 7.55 -9.58
CA HIS A 102 4.01 7.26 -10.99
C HIS A 102 4.04 8.46 -11.95
N LEU A 103 3.81 9.70 -11.50
CA LEU A 103 3.66 10.84 -12.42
C LEU A 103 4.79 11.86 -12.36
N SER A 104 5.56 11.89 -11.25
CA SER A 104 6.71 12.80 -11.13
C SER A 104 7.70 12.54 -12.27
N PRO A 105 8.29 13.58 -12.88
CA PRO A 105 9.30 13.42 -13.93
C PRO A 105 10.55 12.66 -13.45
N ASP A 106 10.78 12.62 -12.13
CA ASP A 106 11.90 11.87 -11.53
C ASP A 106 11.71 10.34 -11.55
N ILE A 107 10.58 9.84 -12.07
CA ILE A 107 10.22 8.43 -12.05
C ILE A 107 10.28 7.88 -13.47
N ASP A 108 11.21 6.96 -13.68
CA ASP A 108 11.39 6.27 -14.96
C ASP A 108 10.57 4.98 -15.01
N ASP A 109 9.82 4.81 -16.09
CA ASP A 109 9.10 3.57 -16.43
C ASP A 109 9.97 2.54 -17.17
N ARG A 110 11.29 2.73 -17.15
CA ARG A 110 12.24 1.83 -17.83
C ARG A 110 12.23 0.42 -17.22
N GLU A 111 12.60 -0.59 -18.02
CA GLU A 111 12.72 -1.95 -17.51
C GLU A 111 13.83 -2.06 -16.43
N TRP A 112 13.62 -2.97 -15.48
CA TRP A 112 14.58 -3.22 -14.39
C TRP A 112 15.79 -3.98 -14.90
N THR A 113 16.98 -3.42 -14.66
CA THR A 113 18.24 -4.06 -15.04
C THR A 113 18.72 -5.04 -13.97
N VAL A 114 19.56 -5.99 -14.39
CA VAL A 114 20.21 -6.95 -13.46
C VAL A 114 21.10 -6.21 -12.45
N SER A 115 21.70 -5.08 -12.84
CA SER A 115 22.51 -4.25 -11.94
C SER A 115 21.66 -3.60 -10.86
N GLU A 116 20.49 -3.05 -11.21
CA GLU A 116 19.53 -2.52 -10.25
C GLU A 116 19.05 -3.63 -9.29
N ASP A 117 18.74 -4.82 -9.81
CA ASP A 117 18.34 -5.96 -8.99
C ASP A 117 19.41 -6.35 -7.97
N LYS A 118 20.69 -6.37 -8.37
CA LYS A 118 21.81 -6.63 -7.46
C LYS A 118 21.87 -5.60 -6.33
N ILE A 119 21.75 -4.31 -6.67
CA ILE A 119 21.75 -3.22 -5.68
C ILE A 119 20.60 -3.40 -4.68
N ILE A 120 19.39 -3.73 -5.16
CA ILE A 120 18.23 -3.98 -4.31
C ILE A 120 18.51 -5.12 -3.34
N MET A 121 18.98 -6.26 -3.86
CA MET A 121 19.20 -7.46 -3.07
C MET A 121 20.31 -7.27 -2.02
N GLU A 122 21.43 -6.67 -2.41
CA GLU A 122 22.56 -6.42 -1.51
C GLU A 122 22.21 -5.40 -0.43
N THR A 123 21.58 -4.30 -0.83
CA THR A 123 21.22 -3.22 0.12
C THR A 123 20.13 -3.69 1.08
N GLN A 124 19.14 -4.45 0.60
CA GLN A 124 18.12 -5.05 1.47
C GLN A 124 18.73 -6.06 2.45
N LYS A 125 19.68 -6.89 2.00
CA LYS A 125 20.41 -7.83 2.87
C LYS A 125 21.17 -7.09 3.99
N ARG A 126 21.77 -5.94 3.67
CA ARG A 126 22.58 -5.17 4.62
C ARG A 126 21.75 -4.31 5.58
N PHE A 127 20.67 -3.69 5.10
CA PHE A 127 19.95 -2.65 5.82
C PHE A 127 18.49 -2.99 6.14
N GLY A 128 17.98 -4.12 5.66
CA GLY A 128 16.58 -4.53 5.79
C GLY A 128 15.64 -3.74 4.88
N ASN A 129 14.37 -3.63 5.29
CA ASN A 129 13.28 -3.05 4.49
C ASN A 129 13.25 -1.50 4.49
N ARG A 130 14.43 -0.88 4.41
CA ARG A 130 14.58 0.59 4.32
C ARG A 130 14.47 1.04 2.85
N TRP A 131 13.27 0.93 2.28
CA TRP A 131 13.04 1.15 0.84
C TRP A 131 13.43 2.53 0.35
N SER A 132 13.19 3.58 1.14
CA SER A 132 13.63 4.94 0.81
C SER A 132 15.16 5.05 0.72
N LEU A 133 15.90 4.34 1.58
CA LEU A 133 17.36 4.29 1.53
C LEU A 133 17.87 3.53 0.30
N ILE A 134 17.20 2.43 -0.06
CA ILE A 134 17.55 1.63 -1.24
C ILE A 134 17.25 2.44 -2.51
N ALA A 135 16.09 3.09 -2.61
CA ALA A 135 15.70 3.92 -3.75
C ALA A 135 16.65 5.08 -4.00
N ARG A 136 17.26 5.68 -2.96
CA ARG A 136 18.31 6.69 -3.13
C ARG A 136 19.53 6.21 -3.92
N ARG A 137 19.77 4.90 -4.00
CA ARG A 137 20.85 4.30 -4.81
C ARG A 137 20.41 3.95 -6.24
N LEU A 138 19.14 4.18 -6.57
CA LEU A 138 18.50 3.79 -7.82
C LEU A 138 17.88 5.05 -8.46
N PRO A 139 18.66 5.82 -9.24
CA PRO A 139 18.15 7.03 -9.87
C PRO A 139 16.98 6.68 -10.81
N GLY A 140 15.90 7.44 -10.74
CA GLY A 140 14.69 7.18 -11.52
C GLY A 140 13.70 6.18 -10.89
N ARG A 141 13.99 5.61 -9.70
CA ARG A 141 13.13 4.61 -9.06
C ARG A 141 12.55 5.13 -7.74
N SER A 142 11.23 4.96 -7.57
CA SER A 142 10.58 5.23 -6.28
C SER A 142 10.84 4.10 -5.27
N ASP A 143 10.69 4.42 -3.99
CA ASP A 143 10.74 3.47 -2.88
C ASP A 143 9.67 2.37 -3.03
N ASN A 144 8.48 2.74 -3.49
CA ASN A 144 7.41 1.79 -3.78
C ASN A 144 7.77 0.86 -4.95
N ALA A 145 8.34 1.38 -6.04
CA ALA A 145 8.79 0.56 -7.17
C ALA A 145 9.89 -0.42 -6.74
N THR A 146 10.84 0.04 -5.92
CA THR A 146 11.95 -0.75 -5.37
C THR A 146 11.44 -1.92 -4.53
N LYS A 147 10.53 -1.65 -3.58
CA LYS A 147 9.87 -2.68 -2.77
C LYS A 147 9.13 -3.70 -3.65
N ASN A 148 8.38 -3.21 -4.63
CA ASN A 148 7.61 -4.07 -5.54
C ASN A 148 8.53 -4.98 -6.36
N ARG A 149 9.66 -4.45 -6.83
CA ARG A 149 10.68 -5.22 -7.54
C ARG A 149 11.27 -6.32 -6.67
N TYR A 150 11.69 -5.99 -5.45
CA TYR A 150 12.20 -6.97 -4.49
C TYR A 150 11.18 -8.10 -4.26
N ASN A 151 9.92 -7.75 -3.97
CA ASN A 151 8.87 -8.75 -3.75
C ASN A 151 8.66 -9.66 -4.97
N ARG A 152 8.78 -9.12 -6.20
CA ARG A 152 8.71 -9.92 -7.43
C ARG A 152 9.90 -10.88 -7.53
N LEU A 153 11.12 -10.41 -7.24
CA LEU A 153 12.32 -11.25 -7.24
C LEU A 153 12.22 -12.40 -6.22
N MET A 154 11.73 -12.12 -5.02
CA MET A 154 11.57 -13.13 -3.98
C MET A 154 10.53 -14.20 -4.37
N ARG A 155 9.37 -13.79 -4.89
CA ARG A 155 8.37 -14.75 -5.41
C ARG A 155 8.91 -15.61 -6.54
N MET A 156 9.71 -15.03 -7.45
CA MET A 156 10.35 -15.78 -8.53
C MET A 156 11.36 -16.80 -8.00
N ARG A 157 12.12 -16.44 -6.97
CA ARG A 157 13.09 -17.35 -6.32
C ARG A 157 12.38 -18.53 -5.64
N GLU A 158 11.32 -18.26 -4.89
CA GLU A 158 10.49 -19.28 -4.24
C GLU A 158 9.89 -20.25 -5.26
N ALA A 159 9.30 -19.73 -6.34
CA ALA A 159 8.73 -20.55 -7.41
C ALA A 159 9.77 -21.44 -8.10
N ARG A 160 10.99 -20.93 -8.33
CA ARG A 160 12.11 -21.74 -8.88
C ARG A 160 12.55 -22.84 -7.93
N GLY A 161 12.59 -22.57 -6.63
CA GLY A 161 12.91 -23.58 -5.61
C GLY A 161 11.89 -24.73 -5.60
N ARG A 162 10.59 -24.41 -5.66
CA ARG A 162 9.51 -25.42 -5.73
C ARG A 162 9.63 -26.33 -6.95
N ARG A 163 9.91 -25.76 -8.13
CA ARG A 163 10.08 -26.57 -9.35
C ARG A 163 11.25 -27.54 -9.26
N ARG A 164 12.38 -27.09 -8.70
CA ARG A 164 13.56 -27.96 -8.51
C ARG A 164 13.29 -29.10 -7.54
N GLY A 165 12.59 -28.83 -6.43
CA GLY A 165 12.20 -29.86 -5.46
C GLY A 165 11.19 -30.87 -6.03
N ALA A 166 10.30 -30.44 -6.92
CA ALA A 166 9.37 -31.34 -7.60
C ALA A 166 10.08 -32.26 -8.61
N SER A 167 11.06 -31.75 -9.35
CA SER A 167 11.85 -32.56 -10.29
C SER A 167 12.70 -33.62 -9.58
N SER A 168 13.30 -33.29 -8.43
CA SER A 168 14.08 -34.26 -7.65
C SER A 168 13.24 -35.36 -7.00
N ASN A 169 11.93 -35.15 -6.81
CA ASN A 169 11.05 -36.14 -6.17
C ASN A 169 10.53 -37.20 -7.16
N LEU A 170 10.40 -36.84 -8.44
CA LEU A 170 9.91 -37.74 -9.50
C LEU A 170 10.95 -38.79 -9.93
N GLU A 171 12.26 -38.48 -9.82
CA GLU A 171 13.33 -39.42 -10.14
C GLU A 171 13.48 -40.52 -9.08
N SER A 172 13.04 -40.27 -7.84
CA SER A 172 13.10 -41.22 -6.72
C SER A 172 11.93 -42.20 -6.62
N GLU A 173 10.84 -42.03 -7.38
CA GLU A 173 9.66 -42.91 -7.36
C GLU A 173 9.61 -43.91 -8.54
N SER A 174 10.64 -43.96 -9.38
CA SER A 174 10.71 -44.85 -10.57
C SER A 174 11.63 -46.07 -10.41
N GLN A 175 11.95 -46.49 -9.17
CA GLN A 175 12.76 -47.69 -8.90
C GLN A 175 12.02 -48.68 -8.00
#